data_AF-A0A350WR66-F1
#
_entry.id   AF-A0A350WR66-F1
#
_cell.length_a   1.000
_cell.length_b   1.000
_cell.length_c   1.000
_cell.angle_alpha   90.00
_cell.angle_beta   90.00
_cell.angle_gamma   90.00
#
_symmetry.space_group_name_H-M   'P 1'
#
loop_
_entity.id
_entity.type
_entity.pdbx_description
1 polymer ?
#
loop_
_entity_poly.entity_id
_entity_poly.type
_entity_poly.pdbx_seq_one_letter_code
_entity_poly.pdbx_strand_id
1 'polypeptide(L)' 'MTEASMEAYWEKFLAAHPSYRGSPYVVEPFGDNPALADELGNLVLSGRKSATCSSVWEYEAKG' A
#
# COMPACT_ATOMS: atom_id res chain seq x y z
N MET A 1 -9.76 5.75 -7.01
CA MET A 1 -9.55 6.19 -5.62
C MET A 1 -9.07 7.63 -5.66
N THR A 2 -9.56 8.51 -4.79
CA THR A 2 -9.12 9.93 -4.74
C THR A 2 -8.17 10.13 -3.57
N GLU A 3 -7.32 11.16 -3.63
CA GLU A 3 -6.42 11.54 -2.52
C GLU A 3 -7.21 11.76 -1.22
N ALA A 4 -8.31 12.51 -1.28
CA ALA A 4 -9.20 12.70 -0.13
C ALA A 4 -9.74 11.38 0.47
N SER A 5 -10.01 10.36 -0.37
CA SER A 5 -10.46 9.05 0.13
C SER A 5 -9.32 8.26 0.81
N MET A 6 -8.07 8.46 0.39
CA MET A 6 -6.88 7.85 0.99
C MET A 6 -6.58 8.49 2.35
N GLU A 7 -6.60 9.82 2.43
CA GLU A 7 -6.42 10.58 3.66
C GLU A 7 -7.48 10.21 4.71
N ALA A 8 -8.76 10.17 4.30
CA ALA A 8 -9.84 9.78 5.19
C ALA A 8 -9.70 8.34 5.72
N TYR A 9 -9.13 7.43 4.93
CA TYR A 9 -8.84 6.07 5.36
C TYR A 9 -7.69 6.03 6.37
N TRP A 10 -6.60 6.76 6.09
CA TRP A 10 -5.46 6.86 6.99
C TRP A 10 -5.82 7.52 8.32
N GLU A 11 -6.65 8.55 8.32
CA GLU A 11 -7.13 9.19 9.55
C GLU A 11 -7.93 8.25 10.44
N LYS A 12 -8.75 7.36 9.85
CA LYS A 12 -9.45 6.31 10.61
C LYS A 12 -8.46 5.32 11.24
N PHE A 13 -7.42 4.92 10.51
CA PHE A 13 -6.36 4.07 11.04
C PHE A 13 -5.67 4.72 12.24
N LEU A 14 -5.29 6.00 12.12
CA LEU A 14 -4.57 6.73 13.17
C LEU A 14 -5.46 7.07 14.39
N ALA A 15 -6.78 7.20 14.20
CA ALA A 15 -7.72 7.31 15.32
C ALA A 15 -7.73 6.04 16.17
N ALA A 16 -7.64 4.86 15.54
CA ALA A 16 -7.53 3.57 16.23
C ALA A 16 -6.11 3.27 16.74
N HIS A 17 -5.07 3.85 16.11
CA HIS A 17 -3.66 3.59 16.45
C HIS A 17 -2.85 4.91 16.57
N PRO A 18 -3.05 5.70 17.64
CA PRO A 18 -2.44 7.03 17.78
C PRO A 18 -0.90 7.05 17.76
N SER A 19 -0.25 5.93 18.09
CA SER A 19 1.23 5.83 18.09
C SER A 19 1.87 5.99 16.71
N TYR A 20 1.09 5.80 15.63
CA TYR A 20 1.57 5.97 14.26
C TYR A 20 1.45 7.40 13.74
N ARG A 21 0.94 8.35 14.54
CA ARG A 21 0.87 9.78 14.16
C ARG A 21 2.26 10.28 13.78
N GLY A 22 2.36 10.94 12.62
CA GLY A 22 3.64 11.43 12.07
C GLY A 22 4.48 10.38 11.33
N SER A 23 4.07 9.11 11.31
CA SER A 23 4.72 8.10 10.48
C SER A 23 4.39 8.33 9.00
N PRO A 24 5.38 8.22 8.08
CA PRO A 24 5.11 8.29 6.65
C PRO A 24 4.31 7.06 6.20
N TYR A 25 3.52 7.23 5.15
CA TYR A 25 2.82 6.14 4.47
C TYR A 25 2.93 6.33 2.95
N VAL A 26 2.77 5.23 2.22
CA VAL A 26 2.70 5.21 0.76
C VAL A 26 1.40 4.53 0.33
N VAL A 27 0.87 4.94 -0.82
CA VAL A 27 -0.32 4.33 -1.42
C VAL A 27 0.05 3.86 -2.82
N GLU A 28 0.19 2.54 -2.98
CA GLU A 28 0.59 1.93 -4.24
C GLU A 28 -0.22 0.64 -4.48
N PRO A 29 -0.72 0.40 -5.71
CA PRO A 29 -1.28 -0.89 -6.07
C PRO A 29 -0.18 -1.94 -6.28
N PHE A 30 -0.52 -3.21 -6.10
CA PHE A 30 0.35 -4.31 -6.53
C PHE A 30 0.18 -4.59 -8.03
N GLY A 31 1.26 -5.02 -8.69
CA GLY A 31 1.23 -5.35 -10.12
C GLY A 31 1.23 -4.12 -11.03
N ASP A 32 1.13 -4.37 -12.33
CA ASP A 32 1.31 -3.37 -13.39
C ASP A 32 0.02 -2.97 -14.09
N ASN A 33 -1.12 -3.56 -13.70
CA ASN A 33 -2.41 -3.30 -14.31
C ASN A 33 -3.57 -3.43 -13.30
N PRO A 34 -4.75 -2.82 -13.56
CA PRO A 34 -5.85 -2.80 -12.60
C PRO A 34 -6.39 -4.18 -12.21
N ALA A 35 -6.49 -5.12 -13.16
CA ALA A 35 -7.02 -6.45 -12.88
C ALA A 35 -6.09 -7.23 -11.95
N LEU A 36 -4.77 -7.13 -12.19
CA LEU A 36 -3.77 -7.74 -11.32
C LEU A 36 -3.71 -7.08 -9.94
N ALA A 37 -3.92 -5.76 -9.87
CA ALA A 37 -4.00 -5.04 -8.60
C ALA A 37 -5.16 -5.53 -7.72
N ASP A 38 -6.34 -5.74 -8.32
CA ASP A 38 -7.49 -6.30 -7.63
C ASP A 38 -7.24 -7.75 -7.16
N GLU A 39 -6.67 -8.59 -8.03
CA GLU A 39 -6.34 -9.99 -7.69
C GLU A 39 -5.36 -10.06 -6.52
N LEU A 40 -4.23 -9.36 -6.62
CA LEU A 40 -3.18 -9.38 -5.61
C LEU A 40 -3.63 -8.71 -4.31
N GLY A 41 -4.41 -7.63 -4.38
CA GLY A 41 -5.02 -6.97 -3.23
C GLY A 41 -5.95 -7.91 -2.46
N ASN A 42 -6.80 -8.66 -3.16
CA ASN A 42 -7.67 -9.66 -2.54
C ASN A 42 -6.89 -10.80 -1.86
N LEU A 43 -5.73 -11.21 -2.40
CA LEU A 43 -4.86 -12.18 -1.75
C LEU A 43 -4.22 -11.64 -0.47
N VAL A 44 -3.90 -10.34 -0.40
CA VAL A 44 -3.42 -9.67 0.83
C VAL A 44 -4.54 -9.62 1.86
N LEU A 45 -5.73 -9.15 1.47
CA LEU A 45 -6.88 -9.03 2.37
C LEU A 45 -7.34 -10.38 2.95
N SER A 46 -7.24 -11.46 2.16
CA SER A 46 -7.54 -12.82 2.62
C SER A 46 -6.42 -13.47 3.45
N GLY A 47 -5.29 -12.78 3.65
CA GLY A 47 -4.15 -13.28 4.41
C GLY A 47 -3.32 -14.35 3.69
N ARG A 48 -3.58 -14.59 2.39
CA ARG A 48 -2.88 -15.62 1.60
C ARG A 48 -1.54 -15.13 1.03
N LYS A 49 -1.43 -13.83 0.75
CA LYS A 49 -0.20 -13.18 0.28
C LYS A 49 0.39 -12.34 1.42
N SER A 50 1.50 -12.80 1.97
CA SER A 50 2.26 -12.12 3.04
C SER A 50 3.66 -11.66 2.62
N ALA A 51 4.02 -11.80 1.34
CA ALA A 51 5.32 -11.41 0.80
C ALA A 51 5.18 -10.65 -0.53
N THR A 52 6.15 -9.78 -0.82
CA THR A 52 6.30 -9.06 -2.09
C THR A 52 7.77 -8.95 -2.48
N CYS A 53 8.04 -8.59 -3.73
CA CYS A 53 9.37 -8.29 -4.23
C CYS A 53 9.29 -7.14 -5.25
N SER A 54 10.36 -6.37 -5.35
CA SER A 54 10.57 -5.30 -6.32
C SER A 54 11.95 -5.45 -6.97
N SER A 55 12.22 -4.73 -8.06
CA SER A 55 13.49 -4.82 -8.76
C SER A 55 14.59 -4.09 -7.97
N VAL A 56 15.67 -4.78 -7.60
CA VAL A 56 16.82 -4.15 -6.93
C VAL A 56 17.42 -3.03 -7.79
N TRP A 57 17.52 -3.25 -9.11
CA TRP A 57 18.06 -2.27 -10.05
C TRP A 57 17.22 -0.98 -10.12
N GLU A 58 15.93 -1.05 -9.82
CA GLU A 58 15.09 0.15 -9.76
C GLU A 58 15.51 1.09 -8.62
N TYR A 59 15.90 0.54 -7.47
CA TYR A 59 16.40 1.32 -6.35
C TYR A 59 17.79 1.89 -6.65
N GLU A 60 18.70 1.07 -7.19
CA GLU A 60 20.05 1.50 -7.56
C GLU A 60 20.04 2.64 -8.59
N ALA A 61 19.07 2.64 -9.52
CA ALA A 61 18.90 3.70 -10.50
C ALA A 61 18.31 5.01 -9.92
N LYS A 62 17.52 4.93 -8.83
CA LYS A 62 16.86 6.07 -8.19
C LYS A 62 17.73 6.78 -7.16
N GLY A 63 18.76 6.10 -6.62
CA GLY A 63 19.73 6.65 -5.66
C GLY A 63 19.23 6.63 -4.22
#